data_AF-A0A960JD98-F1
#
_entry.id   AF-A0A960JD98-F1
#
_cell.length_a   1.000
_cell.length_b   1.000
_cell.length_c   1.000
_cell.angle_alpha   90.00
_cell.angle_beta   90.00
_cell.angle_gamma   90.00
#
_symmetry.space_group_name_H-M   'P 1'
#
loop_
_entity.id
_entity.type
_entity.pdbx_description
1 polymer ?
#
loop_
_entity_poly.entity_id
_entity_poly.type
_entity_poly.pdbx_seq_one_letter_code
_entity_poly.pdbx_strand_id
1 'polypeptide(L)'
;MEPHWSYLLARELFAAALTLATASLLGRALLGPLRRVRAALTPSEHCLFSFGIGAAALSFAVLALAVAHLAYDAAFWALAVLSASAWFRWGRKRGGEAEPPPLEGGWVWRGAWYVAFCVYGWLYLVNALAPEIGSDSLGYHLGLVFRYYRDHQLTPITTSIYAFLSQGAEMLYLFAFAFGRHDGPKLVHLAFLFGGAQGLILLARRAGYHRAGYLAALLYFCSPVVGNDAITAYNDCMLAFYQLLLFYGLIVWNQRRDAQWAPVLGALAGFGFGIKFTAVFAAAGA
;
A
#
# COMPACT_ATOMS: atom_id res chain seq x y z
N MET A 1 21.74 16.10 26.02
CA MET A 1 20.30 16.35 25.80
C MET A 1 19.85 15.97 24.38
N GLU A 2 20.47 14.95 23.77
CA GLU A 2 20.33 14.57 22.34
C GLU A 2 20.24 13.03 22.11
N PRO A 3 19.30 12.28 22.75
CA PRO A 3 18.95 10.93 22.27
C PRO A 3 17.46 10.73 21.93
N HIS A 4 16.63 11.76 22.07
CA HIS A 4 15.17 11.67 21.88
C HIS A 4 14.78 11.52 20.39
N TRP A 5 15.38 12.31 19.50
CA TRP A 5 14.97 12.38 18.09
C TRP A 5 15.35 11.14 17.29
N SER A 6 16.55 10.61 17.51
CA SER A 6 17.00 9.38 16.85
C SER A 6 16.13 8.18 17.21
N TYR A 7 15.65 8.12 18.46
CA TYR A 7 14.73 7.07 18.89
C TYR A 7 13.34 7.19 18.24
N LEU A 8 12.79 8.40 18.12
CA LEU A 8 11.51 8.62 17.45
C LEU A 8 11.58 8.22 15.97
N LEU A 9 12.57 8.72 15.24
CA LEU A 9 12.79 8.39 13.83
C LEU A 9 12.97 6.88 13.62
N ALA A 10 13.76 6.22 14.48
CA ALA A 10 13.97 4.78 14.40
C ALA A 10 12.66 4.00 14.58
N ARG A 11 11.76 4.46 15.47
CA ARG A 11 10.45 3.84 15.68
C ARG A 11 9.51 4.02 14.51
N GLU A 12 9.46 5.21 13.92
CA GLU A 12 8.62 5.52 12.76
C GLU A 12 9.04 4.66 11.55
N LEU A 13 10.34 4.64 11.25
CA LEU A 13 10.91 3.81 10.19
C LEU A 13 10.68 2.32 10.45
N PHE A 14 10.87 1.88 11.69
CA PHE A 14 10.63 0.49 12.09
C PHE A 14 9.16 0.10 11.90
N ALA A 15 8.23 0.94 12.34
CA ALA A 15 6.80 0.70 12.21
C ALA A 15 6.35 0.60 10.76
N ALA A 16 6.82 1.51 9.92
CA ALA A 16 6.57 1.49 8.48
C ALA A 16 7.15 0.21 7.86
N ALA A 17 8.42 -0.10 8.13
CA ALA A 17 9.06 -1.31 7.63
C ALA A 17 8.33 -2.59 8.05
N LEU A 18 7.92 -2.68 9.33
CA LEU A 18 7.16 -3.81 9.84
C LEU A 18 5.80 -3.95 9.14
N THR A 19 5.09 -2.84 8.95
CA THR A 19 3.78 -2.83 8.26
C THR A 19 3.92 -3.28 6.82
N LEU A 20 4.87 -2.69 6.08
CA LEU A 20 5.11 -3.02 4.67
C LEU A 20 5.61 -4.44 4.48
N ALA A 21 6.47 -4.93 5.38
CA ALA A 21 6.94 -6.32 5.38
C ALA A 21 5.80 -7.28 5.69
N THR A 22 4.99 -7.02 6.71
CA THR A 22 3.84 -7.84 7.08
C THR A 22 2.86 -7.95 5.93
N ALA A 23 2.47 -6.81 5.33
CA ALA A 23 1.64 -6.77 4.13
C ALA A 23 2.25 -7.60 3.00
N SER A 24 3.51 -7.35 2.63
CA SER A 24 4.17 -8.06 1.53
C SER A 24 4.26 -9.58 1.75
N LEU A 25 4.55 -10.02 2.98
CA LEU A 25 4.63 -11.44 3.34
C LEU A 25 3.26 -12.09 3.30
N LEU A 26 2.25 -11.46 3.90
CA LEU A 26 0.87 -11.93 3.91
C LEU A 26 0.34 -12.08 2.48
N GLY A 27 0.52 -11.07 1.64
CA GLY A 27 0.05 -11.12 0.26
C GLY A 27 0.77 -12.17 -0.59
N ARG A 28 2.08 -12.37 -0.39
CA ARG A 28 2.79 -13.50 -1.03
C ARG A 28 2.24 -14.84 -0.57
N ALA A 29 1.91 -14.98 0.71
CA ALA A 29 1.30 -16.20 1.24
C ALA A 29 -0.09 -16.46 0.62
N LEU A 30 -0.90 -15.41 0.45
CA LEU A 30 -2.24 -15.49 -0.14
C LEU A 30 -2.22 -15.77 -1.66
N LEU A 31 -1.27 -15.17 -2.39
CA LEU A 31 -1.13 -15.40 -3.83
C LEU A 31 -0.41 -16.72 -4.18
N GLY A 32 0.39 -17.25 -3.26
CA GLY A 32 1.18 -18.47 -3.48
C GLY A 32 0.38 -19.70 -3.97
N PRO A 33 -0.80 -20.01 -3.38
CA PRO A 33 -1.70 -21.07 -3.83
C PRO A 33 -2.36 -20.80 -5.20
N LEU A 34 -2.49 -19.54 -5.61
CA LEU A 34 -3.15 -19.14 -6.86
C LEU A 34 -2.20 -19.31 -8.05
N ARG A 35 -1.97 -20.58 -8.43
CA ARG A 35 -0.98 -20.96 -9.45
C ARG A 35 -1.16 -20.24 -10.79
N ARG A 36 -2.40 -20.02 -11.24
CA ARG A 36 -2.70 -19.39 -12.54
C ARG A 36 -2.46 -17.88 -12.50
N VAL A 37 -2.82 -17.22 -11.39
CA VAL A 37 -2.48 -15.81 -11.15
C VAL A 37 -0.97 -15.64 -11.13
N ARG A 38 -0.25 -16.46 -10.35
CA ARG A 38 1.21 -16.39 -10.28
C ARG A 38 1.88 -16.67 -11.63
N ALA A 39 1.39 -17.63 -12.39
CA ALA A 39 1.88 -17.91 -13.74
C ALA A 39 1.53 -16.80 -14.75
N ALA A 40 0.69 -15.84 -14.39
CA ALA A 40 0.31 -14.70 -15.20
C ALA A 40 1.09 -13.42 -14.90
N LEU A 41 1.92 -13.46 -13.85
CA LEU A 41 2.64 -12.29 -13.40
C LEU A 41 4.14 -12.50 -13.57
N THR A 42 4.86 -11.44 -13.93
CA THR A 42 6.31 -11.37 -13.79
C THR A 42 6.71 -11.33 -12.31
N PRO A 43 7.99 -11.54 -11.93
CA PRO A 43 8.45 -11.37 -10.56
C PRO A 43 8.16 -9.98 -9.97
N SER A 44 8.31 -8.90 -10.75
CA SER A 44 8.06 -7.53 -10.28
C SER A 44 6.56 -7.28 -10.10
N GLU A 45 5.73 -7.70 -11.05
CA GLU A 45 4.28 -7.62 -10.94
C GLU A 45 3.77 -8.44 -9.75
N HIS A 46 4.27 -9.67 -9.58
CA HIS A 46 3.92 -10.52 -8.45
C HIS A 46 4.26 -9.85 -7.11
N CYS A 47 5.37 -9.12 -7.02
CA CYS A 47 5.72 -8.35 -5.82
C CYS A 47 4.71 -7.23 -5.56
N LEU A 48 4.34 -6.48 -6.61
CA LEU A 48 3.38 -5.37 -6.52
C LEU A 48 1.98 -5.84 -6.12
N PHE A 49 1.45 -6.86 -6.80
CA PHE A 49 0.16 -7.47 -6.48
C PHE A 49 0.16 -8.11 -5.09
N SER A 50 1.27 -8.75 -4.68
CA SER A 50 1.40 -9.29 -3.33
C SER A 50 1.31 -8.16 -2.29
N PHE A 51 2.02 -7.05 -2.50
CA PHE A 51 1.94 -5.91 -1.58
C PHE A 51 0.51 -5.39 -1.43
N GLY A 52 -0.20 -5.16 -2.55
CA GLY A 52 -1.60 -4.72 -2.52
C GLY A 52 -2.54 -5.71 -1.84
N ILE A 53 -2.54 -6.98 -2.24
CA ILE A 53 -3.41 -8.00 -1.63
C ILE A 53 -3.11 -8.17 -0.13
N GLY A 54 -1.84 -8.13 0.23
CA GLY A 54 -1.42 -8.25 1.62
C GLY A 54 -1.77 -7.05 2.48
N ALA A 55 -1.67 -5.83 1.96
CA ALA A 55 -2.08 -4.62 2.68
C ALA A 55 -3.59 -4.60 2.93
N ALA A 56 -4.38 -5.00 1.92
CA ALA A 56 -5.83 -5.16 2.08
C ALA A 56 -6.16 -6.22 3.15
N ALA A 57 -5.55 -7.41 3.06
CA ALA A 57 -5.77 -8.48 4.02
C ALA A 57 -5.32 -8.10 5.44
N LEU A 58 -4.20 -7.38 5.59
CA LEU A 58 -3.71 -6.89 6.88
C LEU A 58 -4.69 -5.88 7.48
N SER A 59 -5.19 -4.94 6.68
CA SER A 59 -6.22 -3.98 7.11
C SER A 59 -7.49 -4.69 7.60
N PHE A 60 -7.98 -5.68 6.86
CA PHE A 60 -9.12 -6.50 7.30
C PHE A 60 -8.84 -7.30 8.58
N ALA A 61 -7.63 -7.83 8.75
CA ALA A 61 -7.25 -8.55 9.97
C ALA A 61 -7.22 -7.59 11.18
N VAL A 62 -6.71 -6.37 11.01
CA VAL A 62 -6.69 -5.34 12.04
C VAL A 62 -8.12 -4.90 12.38
N LEU A 63 -8.98 -4.73 11.37
CA LEU A 63 -10.40 -4.48 11.57
C LEU A 63 -11.05 -5.57 12.44
N ALA A 64 -10.82 -6.84 12.09
CA ALA A 64 -11.37 -7.97 12.84
C ALA A 64 -10.88 -8.00 14.29
N LEU A 65 -9.60 -7.71 14.52
CA LEU A 65 -9.05 -7.57 15.89
C LEU A 65 -9.71 -6.41 16.64
N ALA A 66 -9.86 -5.25 16.02
CA ALA A 66 -10.48 -4.09 16.65
C ALA A 66 -11.96 -4.34 16.98
N VAL A 67 -12.72 -5.00 16.10
CA VAL A 67 -14.10 -5.44 16.38
C VAL A 67 -14.14 -6.47 17.50
N ALA A 68 -13.13 -7.34 17.62
CA ALA A 68 -13.01 -8.30 18.71
C ALA A 68 -12.43 -7.71 20.01
N HIS A 69 -12.17 -6.40 20.04
CA HIS A 69 -11.55 -5.67 21.17
C HIS A 69 -10.14 -6.17 21.51
N LEU A 70 -9.37 -6.50 20.46
CA LEU A 70 -8.02 -7.06 20.53
C LEU A 70 -6.98 -6.17 19.82
N ALA A 71 -7.23 -4.87 19.67
CA ALA A 71 -6.27 -3.93 19.05
C ALA A 71 -5.12 -3.58 20.02
N TYR A 72 -4.35 -4.59 20.42
CA TYR A 72 -3.15 -4.48 21.25
C TYR A 72 -1.88 -4.68 20.43
N ASP A 73 -0.77 -4.09 20.89
CA ASP A 73 0.56 -4.28 20.29
C ASP A 73 0.92 -5.77 20.10
N ALA A 74 0.57 -6.61 21.09
CA ALA A 74 0.82 -8.06 21.05
C ALA A 74 0.05 -8.76 19.92
N ALA A 75 -1.18 -8.34 19.63
CA ALA A 75 -1.99 -8.92 18.56
C ALA A 75 -1.44 -8.53 17.18
N PHE A 76 -0.96 -7.29 17.03
CA PHE A 76 -0.30 -6.85 15.79
C PHE A 76 1.05 -7.54 15.58
N TRP A 77 1.81 -7.78 16.65
CA TRP A 77 2.99 -8.64 16.58
C TRP A 77 2.67 -10.07 16.16
N ALA A 78 1.61 -10.66 16.71
CA ALA A 78 1.15 -11.98 16.31
C ALA A 78 0.78 -12.01 14.81
N LEU A 79 0.11 -10.99 14.28
CA LEU A 79 -0.16 -10.88 12.84
C LEU A 79 1.11 -10.84 12.00
N ALA A 80 2.15 -10.10 12.42
CA ALA A 80 3.44 -10.06 11.74
C ALA A 80 4.10 -11.45 11.69
N VAL A 81 4.15 -12.15 12.83
CA VAL A 81 4.73 -13.50 12.94
C VAL A 81 3.93 -14.53 12.15
N LEU A 82 2.60 -14.48 12.22
CA LEU A 82 1.72 -15.37 11.46
C LEU A 82 1.86 -15.13 9.95
N SER A 83 2.00 -13.88 9.51
CA SER A 83 2.24 -13.54 8.11
C SER A 83 3.57 -14.08 7.61
N ALA A 84 4.64 -13.98 8.41
CA ALA A 84 5.95 -14.57 8.10
C ALA A 84 5.88 -16.11 8.03
N SER A 85 5.15 -16.74 8.95
CA SER A 85 4.96 -18.19 9.00
C SER A 85 4.16 -18.70 7.80
N ALA A 86 3.07 -18.01 7.45
CA ALA A 86 2.26 -18.29 6.27
C ALA A 86 3.07 -18.11 4.98
N TRP A 87 3.89 -17.05 4.90
CA TRP A 87 4.81 -16.85 3.79
C TRP A 87 5.81 -17.99 3.65
N PHE A 88 6.40 -18.45 4.75
CA PHE A 88 7.35 -19.56 4.72
C PHE A 88 6.71 -20.83 4.11
N ARG A 89 5.44 -21.08 4.44
CA ARG A 89 4.70 -22.26 3.98
C ARG A 89 4.16 -22.14 2.55
N TRP A 90 3.66 -20.96 2.15
CA TRP A 90 2.93 -20.79 0.89
C TRP A 90 3.49 -19.72 -0.06
N GLY A 91 4.20 -18.71 0.46
CA GLY A 91 4.59 -17.50 -0.28
C GLY A 91 6.01 -17.47 -0.85
N ARG A 92 6.78 -18.58 -0.79
CA ARG A 92 8.15 -18.65 -1.34
C ARG A 92 8.19 -18.65 -2.88
N LYS A 93 7.07 -18.97 -3.53
CA LYS A 93 6.97 -19.06 -4.99
C LYS A 93 6.87 -17.66 -5.62
N ARG A 94 7.52 -17.47 -6.76
CA ARG A 94 7.56 -16.19 -7.51
C ARG A 94 6.71 -16.25 -8.78
N GLY A 95 6.48 -15.08 -9.39
CA GLY A 95 5.83 -14.93 -10.69
C GLY A 95 6.46 -15.83 -11.77
N GLY A 96 5.63 -16.34 -12.67
CA GLY A 96 6.01 -17.34 -13.67
C GLY A 96 6.36 -16.78 -15.05
N GLU A 97 5.91 -15.57 -15.39
CA GLU A 97 6.29 -14.95 -16.67
C GLU A 97 7.68 -14.33 -16.58
N ALA A 98 8.41 -14.39 -17.70
CA ALA A 98 9.68 -13.68 -17.80
C ALA A 98 9.46 -12.17 -17.79
N GLU A 99 10.39 -11.42 -17.18
CA GLU A 99 10.40 -9.97 -17.31
C GLU A 99 10.60 -9.57 -18.78
N PRO A 100 9.85 -8.59 -19.29
CA PRO A 100 10.09 -8.05 -20.62
C PRO A 100 11.54 -7.53 -20.72
N PRO A 101 12.22 -7.73 -21.87
CA PRO A 101 13.58 -7.23 -22.03
C PRO A 101 13.64 -5.72 -21.81
N PRO A 102 14.78 -5.19 -21.35
CA PRO A 102 14.95 -3.74 -21.25
C PRO A 102 14.74 -3.07 -22.61
N LEU A 103 14.18 -1.87 -22.61
CA LEU A 103 14.10 -1.03 -23.80
C LEU A 103 15.47 -0.81 -24.44
N GLU A 104 15.58 -1.07 -25.74
CA GLU A 104 16.67 -0.52 -26.55
C GLU A 104 16.63 1.01 -26.51
N GLY A 105 17.76 1.64 -26.15
CA GLY A 105 17.84 3.09 -25.98
C GLY A 105 17.02 3.67 -24.82
N GLY A 106 16.46 2.84 -23.94
CA GLY A 106 15.65 3.30 -22.79
C GLY A 106 16.43 3.81 -21.58
N TRP A 107 17.76 3.83 -21.65
CA TRP A 107 18.64 4.20 -20.54
C TRP A 107 18.45 5.66 -20.11
N VAL A 108 18.12 6.58 -21.03
CA VAL A 108 17.84 7.99 -20.72
C VAL A 108 16.61 8.10 -19.81
N TRP A 109 15.50 7.45 -20.20
CA TRP A 109 14.26 7.45 -19.42
C TRP A 109 14.42 6.76 -18.08
N ARG A 110 15.16 5.65 -18.06
CA ARG A 110 15.48 4.92 -16.84
C ARG A 110 16.38 5.75 -15.91
N GLY A 111 17.38 6.44 -16.45
CA GLY A 111 18.25 7.36 -15.72
C GLY A 111 17.49 8.55 -15.16
N ALA A 112 16.66 9.21 -15.98
CA ALA A 112 15.79 10.30 -15.55
C ALA A 112 14.85 9.85 -14.42
N TRP A 113 14.25 8.66 -14.54
CA TRP A 113 13.44 8.06 -13.48
C TRP A 113 14.25 7.86 -12.19
N TYR A 114 15.44 7.26 -12.23
CA TYR A 114 16.24 7.07 -11.01
C TYR A 114 16.69 8.39 -10.38
N VAL A 115 17.06 9.39 -11.17
CA VAL A 115 17.41 10.72 -10.65
C VAL A 115 16.21 11.33 -9.96
N ALA A 116 15.05 11.34 -10.60
CA ALA A 116 13.82 11.85 -10.00
C ALA A 116 13.44 11.05 -8.75
N PHE A 117 13.48 9.71 -8.81
CA PHE A 117 13.19 8.83 -7.69
C PHE A 117 14.11 9.12 -6.49
N CYS A 118 15.40 9.30 -6.70
CA CYS A 118 16.33 9.61 -5.61
C CYS A 118 16.09 11.02 -5.04
N VAL A 119 15.95 12.04 -5.90
CA VAL A 119 15.78 13.43 -5.46
C VAL A 119 14.44 13.64 -4.76
N TYR A 120 13.34 13.29 -5.42
CA TYR A 120 12.00 13.43 -4.85
C TYR A 120 11.73 12.40 -3.77
N GLY A 121 12.21 11.17 -3.89
CA GLY A 121 12.07 10.15 -2.84
C GLY A 121 12.77 10.57 -1.55
N TRP A 122 13.96 11.18 -1.64
CA TRP A 122 14.62 11.76 -0.47
C TRP A 122 13.81 12.93 0.12
N LEU A 123 13.34 13.85 -0.74
CA LEU A 123 12.48 14.97 -0.32
C LEU A 123 11.23 14.46 0.41
N TYR A 124 10.54 13.46 -0.15
CA TYR A 124 9.34 12.90 0.44
C TYR A 124 9.61 12.18 1.73
N LEU A 125 10.70 11.41 1.83
CA LEU A 125 11.07 10.74 3.06
C LEU A 125 11.33 11.75 4.19
N VAL A 126 12.11 12.80 3.92
CA VAL A 126 12.41 13.84 4.92
C VAL A 126 11.13 14.54 5.39
N ASN A 127 10.21 14.86 4.47
CA ASN A 127 8.95 15.52 4.83
C ASN A 127 7.96 14.56 5.52
N ALA A 128 7.94 13.29 5.15
CA ALA A 128 7.10 12.29 5.81
C ALA A 128 7.56 12.01 7.25
N LEU A 129 8.85 12.12 7.54
CA LEU A 129 9.43 12.03 8.89
C LEU A 129 9.24 13.30 9.74
N ALA A 130 8.86 14.43 9.14
CA ALA A 130 8.52 15.62 9.90
C ALA A 130 7.21 15.39 10.66
N PRO A 131 6.98 16.04 11.82
CA PRO A 131 5.73 15.90 12.57
C PRO A 131 4.49 16.18 11.71
N GLU A 132 3.47 15.36 11.86
CA GLU A 132 2.18 15.56 11.18
C GLU A 132 1.53 16.89 11.57
N ILE A 133 1.08 17.64 10.55
CA ILE A 133 0.42 18.94 10.70
C ILE A 133 -0.85 19.08 9.85
N GLY A 134 -1.18 18.08 9.02
CA GLY A 134 -2.37 18.10 8.18
C GLY A 134 -3.65 18.09 9.01
N SER A 135 -4.60 19.00 8.71
CA SER A 135 -5.85 19.15 9.46
C SER A 135 -6.66 17.86 9.48
N ASP A 136 -6.84 17.25 8.32
CA ASP A 136 -7.65 16.05 8.12
C ASP A 136 -6.92 14.81 8.65
N SER A 137 -5.59 14.81 8.50
CA SER A 137 -4.70 13.80 9.04
C SER A 137 -4.81 13.72 10.56
N LEU A 138 -4.57 14.84 11.26
CA LEU A 138 -4.68 14.90 12.72
C LEU A 138 -6.14 14.76 13.20
N GLY A 139 -7.08 15.31 12.45
CA GLY A 139 -8.50 15.34 12.79
C GLY A 139 -9.13 13.96 12.81
N TYR A 140 -9.21 13.30 11.64
CA TYR A 140 -9.94 12.04 11.51
C TYR A 140 -9.07 10.85 11.10
N HIS A 141 -8.06 10.98 10.25
CA HIS A 141 -7.26 9.80 9.88
C HIS A 141 -6.49 9.23 11.09
N LEU A 142 -5.71 10.07 11.77
CA LEU A 142 -4.94 9.69 12.96
C LEU A 142 -5.72 9.88 14.25
N GLY A 143 -6.63 10.86 14.30
CA GLY A 143 -7.48 11.09 15.48
C GLY A 143 -8.38 9.90 15.81
N LEU A 144 -8.97 9.25 14.78
CA LEU A 144 -9.76 8.03 14.98
C LEU A 144 -8.86 6.83 15.31
N VAL A 145 -7.75 6.65 14.57
CA VAL A 145 -6.76 5.60 14.83
C VAL A 145 -6.23 5.64 16.26
N PHE A 146 -5.90 6.82 16.77
CA PHE A 146 -5.45 6.99 18.15
C PHE A 146 -6.50 6.52 19.16
N ARG A 147 -7.78 6.85 18.94
CA ARG A 147 -8.87 6.42 19.82
C ARG A 147 -9.03 4.90 19.80
N TYR A 148 -9.04 4.28 18.62
CA TYR A 148 -9.14 2.82 18.51
C TYR A 148 -7.95 2.10 19.13
N TYR A 149 -6.76 2.67 18.97
CA TYR A 149 -5.55 2.15 19.60
C TYR A 149 -5.62 2.23 21.14
N ARG A 150 -6.02 3.38 21.68
CA ARG A 150 -6.14 3.60 23.13
C ARG A 150 -7.21 2.72 23.76
N ASP A 151 -8.33 2.56 23.08
CA ASP A 151 -9.49 1.81 23.59
C ASP A 151 -9.39 0.31 23.27
N HIS A 152 -8.39 -0.10 22.51
CA HIS A 152 -8.15 -1.46 22.01
C HIS A 152 -9.29 -2.06 21.19
N GLN A 153 -10.18 -1.23 20.66
CA GLN A 153 -11.40 -1.63 19.96
C GLN A 153 -11.89 -0.58 18.97
N LEU A 154 -12.84 -0.95 18.11
CA LEU A 154 -13.62 0.05 17.38
C LEU A 154 -14.66 0.72 18.29
N THR A 155 -14.33 1.92 18.75
CA THR A 155 -15.23 2.72 19.58
C THR A 155 -16.25 3.47 18.71
N PRO A 156 -17.57 3.41 19.01
CA PRO A 156 -18.56 4.24 18.34
C PRO A 156 -18.29 5.74 18.56
N ILE A 157 -18.22 6.52 17.48
CA ILE A 157 -17.97 7.96 17.52
C ILE A 157 -19.11 8.68 16.82
N THR A 158 -20.01 9.28 17.59
CA THR A 158 -21.20 9.97 17.10
C THR A 158 -21.00 11.46 16.83
N THR A 159 -19.83 11.99 17.18
CA THR A 159 -19.53 13.44 17.08
C THR A 159 -18.81 13.82 15.78
N SER A 160 -18.56 12.88 14.88
CA SER A 160 -17.84 13.12 13.63
C SER A 160 -18.40 12.23 12.52
N ILE A 161 -18.83 12.84 11.41
CA ILE A 161 -19.30 12.10 10.24
C ILE A 161 -18.21 11.20 9.65
N TYR A 162 -16.94 11.58 9.79
CA TYR A 162 -15.80 10.83 9.26
C TYR A 162 -15.63 9.47 9.94
N ALA A 163 -16.16 9.31 11.16
CA ALA A 163 -16.15 8.02 11.86
C ALA A 163 -17.07 6.97 11.20
N PHE A 164 -18.00 7.40 10.35
CA PHE A 164 -18.94 6.53 9.63
C PHE A 164 -18.57 6.29 8.16
N LEU A 165 -17.47 6.91 7.69
CA LEU A 165 -16.96 6.70 6.34
C LEU A 165 -16.07 5.46 6.26
N SER A 166 -15.70 5.10 5.03
CA SER A 166 -14.73 4.04 4.73
C SER A 166 -13.42 4.23 5.52
N GLN A 167 -12.97 3.20 6.23
CA GLN A 167 -11.80 3.25 7.14
C GLN A 167 -10.69 2.22 6.83
N GLY A 168 -10.60 1.80 5.57
CA GLY A 168 -9.67 0.75 5.13
C GLY A 168 -8.20 1.16 5.24
N ALA A 169 -7.88 2.43 4.96
CA ALA A 169 -6.53 2.95 5.15
C ALA A 169 -6.20 3.09 6.64
N GLU A 170 -7.18 3.51 7.44
CA GLU A 170 -7.10 3.76 8.87
C GLU A 170 -6.81 2.48 9.64
N MET A 171 -7.36 1.33 9.25
CA MET A 171 -7.01 0.04 9.86
C MET A 171 -5.56 -0.37 9.54
N LEU A 172 -5.03 -0.02 8.37
CA LEU A 172 -3.61 -0.21 8.07
C LEU A 172 -2.74 0.77 8.88
N TYR A 173 -3.20 2.00 9.06
CA TYR A 173 -2.56 3.01 9.91
C TYR A 173 -2.59 2.63 11.37
N LEU A 174 -3.64 1.97 11.87
CA LEU A 174 -3.71 1.48 13.24
C LEU A 174 -2.59 0.47 13.55
N PHE A 175 -2.27 -0.42 12.60
CA PHE A 175 -1.13 -1.32 12.73
C PHE A 175 0.20 -0.54 12.83
N ALA A 176 0.42 0.43 11.94
CA ALA A 176 1.64 1.24 11.94
C ALA A 176 1.74 2.13 13.18
N PHE A 177 0.64 2.73 13.60
CA PHE A 177 0.53 3.66 14.72
C PHE A 177 0.93 3.01 16.05
N ALA A 178 0.64 1.73 16.23
CA ALA A 178 1.01 0.98 17.42
C ALA A 178 2.51 1.07 17.73
N PHE A 179 3.35 1.03 16.69
CA PHE A 179 4.81 1.03 16.83
C PHE A 179 5.43 2.41 16.58
N GLY A 180 4.89 3.16 15.62
CA GLY A 180 5.46 4.40 15.07
C GLY A 180 4.69 5.67 15.41
N ARG A 181 3.60 5.59 16.19
CA ARG A 181 2.75 6.74 16.56
C ARG A 181 2.27 7.50 15.32
N HIS A 182 2.24 8.84 15.37
CA HIS A 182 1.53 9.67 14.39
C HIS A 182 2.23 9.68 13.02
N ASP A 183 3.55 9.59 12.99
CA ASP A 183 4.32 9.74 11.74
C ASP A 183 4.59 8.40 11.03
N GLY A 184 4.56 7.27 11.75
CA GLY A 184 4.66 5.93 11.15
C GLY A 184 3.65 5.66 10.02
N PRO A 185 2.35 5.96 10.20
CA PRO A 185 1.33 5.88 9.13
C PRO A 185 1.67 6.67 7.85
N LYS A 186 2.30 7.84 7.96
CA LYS A 186 2.69 8.67 6.80
C LYS A 186 3.65 7.92 5.89
N LEU A 187 4.63 7.22 6.49
CA LEU A 187 5.59 6.41 5.74
C LEU A 187 4.93 5.19 5.07
N VAL A 188 3.88 4.63 5.69
CA VAL A 188 3.07 3.59 5.06
C VAL A 188 2.30 4.15 3.88
N HIS A 189 1.68 5.34 4.00
CA HIS A 189 1.02 6.03 2.90
C HIS A 189 1.99 6.32 1.75
N LEU A 190 3.17 6.86 2.06
CA LEU A 190 4.23 7.18 1.11
C LEU A 190 4.66 5.95 0.29
N ALA A 191 4.67 4.75 0.88
CA ALA A 191 5.00 3.52 0.16
C ALA A 191 4.02 3.24 -1.00
N PHE A 192 2.76 3.68 -0.90
CA PHE A 192 1.78 3.55 -1.99
C PHE A 192 2.06 4.49 -3.15
N LEU A 193 2.67 5.66 -2.92
CA LEU A 193 3.20 6.50 -4.01
C LEU A 193 4.30 5.76 -4.78
N PHE A 194 5.27 5.17 -4.08
CA PHE A 194 6.33 4.37 -4.72
C PHE A 194 5.76 3.16 -5.46
N GLY A 195 4.81 2.45 -4.84
CA GLY A 195 4.08 1.35 -5.46
C GLY A 195 3.32 1.79 -6.71
N GLY A 196 2.63 2.93 -6.66
CA GLY A 196 1.85 3.48 -7.78
C GLY A 196 2.74 3.83 -8.97
N ALA A 197 3.84 4.55 -8.72
CA ALA A 197 4.80 4.89 -9.77
C ALA A 197 5.45 3.63 -10.39
N GLN A 198 5.82 2.65 -9.56
CA GLN A 198 6.32 1.36 -10.05
C GLN A 198 5.26 0.60 -10.86
N GLY A 199 3.99 0.65 -10.44
CA GLY A 199 2.85 0.05 -11.13
C GLY A 199 2.63 0.63 -12.52
N LEU A 200 2.74 1.96 -12.68
CA LEU A 200 2.64 2.63 -13.98
C LEU A 200 3.74 2.16 -14.94
N ILE A 201 4.97 2.05 -14.45
CA ILE A 201 6.09 1.51 -15.24
C ILE A 201 5.79 0.06 -15.65
N LEU A 202 5.39 -0.81 -14.71
CA LEU A 202 5.14 -2.22 -15.02
C LEU A 202 3.99 -2.41 -16.01
N LEU A 203 2.87 -1.72 -15.80
CA LEU A 203 1.71 -1.77 -16.69
C LEU A 203 2.10 -1.36 -18.12
N ALA A 204 2.79 -0.24 -18.28
CA ALA A 204 3.21 0.23 -19.58
C ALA A 204 4.26 -0.68 -20.22
N ARG A 205 5.17 -1.27 -19.42
CA ARG A 205 6.12 -2.29 -19.91
C ARG A 205 5.39 -3.51 -20.44
N ARG A 206 4.39 -4.03 -19.72
CA ARG A 206 3.56 -5.16 -20.19
C ARG A 206 2.86 -4.80 -21.50
N ALA A 207 2.35 -3.58 -21.62
CA ALA A 207 1.68 -3.11 -22.84
C ALA A 207 2.66 -2.78 -23.99
N GLY A 208 3.98 -2.92 -23.81
CA GLY A 208 5.00 -2.58 -24.81
C GLY A 208 5.39 -1.10 -24.84
N TYR A 209 4.68 -0.22 -24.14
CA TYR A 209 4.86 1.24 -24.12
C TYR A 209 5.81 1.73 -23.01
N HIS A 210 6.96 1.10 -22.87
CA HIS A 210 7.91 1.36 -21.80
C HIS A 210 8.28 2.85 -21.58
N ARG A 211 8.47 3.65 -22.65
CA ARG A 211 8.79 5.09 -22.54
C ARG A 211 7.63 5.87 -21.91
N ALA A 212 6.39 5.56 -22.31
CA ALA A 212 5.20 6.13 -21.73
C ALA A 212 5.07 5.75 -20.24
N GLY A 213 5.51 4.54 -19.86
CA GLY A 213 5.57 4.11 -18.46
C GLY A 213 6.46 4.99 -17.59
N TYR A 214 7.69 5.25 -18.03
CA TYR A 214 8.60 6.14 -17.31
C TYR A 214 8.09 7.57 -17.28
N LEU A 215 7.54 8.08 -18.38
CA LEU A 215 6.96 9.43 -18.42
C LEU A 215 5.75 9.54 -17.48
N ALA A 216 4.83 8.57 -17.49
CA ALA A 216 3.68 8.54 -16.59
C ALA A 216 4.12 8.50 -15.12
N ALA A 217 5.11 7.66 -14.79
CA ALA A 217 5.67 7.61 -13.45
C ALA A 217 6.35 8.91 -13.05
N LEU A 218 7.11 9.56 -13.94
CA LEU A 218 7.72 10.88 -13.67
C LEU A 218 6.65 11.95 -13.43
N LEU A 219 5.61 12.02 -14.26
CA LEU A 219 4.53 13.00 -14.10
C LEU A 219 3.75 12.78 -12.81
N TYR A 220 3.44 11.53 -12.47
CA TYR A 220 2.76 11.19 -11.22
C TYR A 220 3.65 11.47 -10.00
N PHE A 221 4.89 10.97 -10.02
CA PHE A 221 5.80 11.00 -8.89
C PHE A 221 6.39 12.39 -8.62
N CYS A 222 6.57 13.24 -9.63
CA CYS A 222 7.08 14.60 -9.46
C CYS A 222 5.96 15.65 -9.34
N SER A 223 4.69 15.24 -9.38
CA SER A 223 3.55 16.16 -9.23
C SER A 223 3.55 16.76 -7.82
N PRO A 224 3.58 18.10 -7.65
CA PRO A 224 3.57 18.72 -6.33
C PRO A 224 2.35 18.35 -5.49
N VAL A 225 1.18 18.21 -6.12
CA VAL A 225 -0.07 17.85 -5.44
C VAL A 225 0.01 16.42 -4.91
N VAL A 226 0.52 15.48 -5.72
CA VAL A 226 0.71 14.08 -5.31
C VAL A 226 1.78 13.99 -4.23
N GLY A 227 2.88 14.74 -4.37
CA GLY A 227 3.95 14.79 -3.39
C GLY A 227 3.46 15.28 -2.03
N ASN A 228 2.66 16.35 -2.00
CA ASN A 228 2.08 16.88 -0.77
C ASN A 228 1.10 15.89 -0.12
N ASP A 229 0.29 15.18 -0.92
CA ASP A 229 -0.59 14.12 -0.42
C ASP A 229 0.18 12.94 0.19
N ALA A 230 1.22 12.47 -0.52
CA ALA A 230 1.97 11.27 -0.12
C ALA A 230 2.78 11.43 1.17
N ILE A 231 3.15 12.67 1.53
CA ILE A 231 3.90 12.97 2.76
C ILE A 231 3.00 13.25 3.96
N THR A 232 1.68 13.22 3.80
CA THR A 232 0.68 13.38 4.86
C THR A 232 -0.06 12.06 5.06
N ALA A 233 -0.54 11.76 6.27
CA ALA A 233 -1.32 10.54 6.52
C ALA A 233 -2.78 10.63 5.99
N TYR A 234 -2.91 10.99 4.71
CA TYR A 234 -4.14 10.89 3.91
C TYR A 234 -4.32 9.49 3.36
N ASN A 235 -5.21 9.28 2.41
CA ASN A 235 -5.46 7.95 1.83
C ASN A 235 -5.52 7.94 0.29
N ASP A 236 -5.27 9.07 -0.37
CA ASP A 236 -5.48 9.23 -1.80
C ASP A 236 -4.40 8.51 -2.65
N CYS A 237 -3.12 8.57 -2.28
CA CYS A 237 -2.09 7.74 -2.94
C CYS A 237 -2.35 6.24 -2.78
N MET A 238 -2.84 5.82 -1.61
CA MET A 238 -3.27 4.42 -1.40
C MET A 238 -4.43 4.06 -2.34
N LEU A 239 -5.46 4.90 -2.41
CA LEU A 239 -6.59 4.70 -3.30
C LEU A 239 -6.16 4.63 -4.77
N ALA A 240 -5.32 5.56 -5.23
CA ALA A 240 -4.80 5.59 -6.60
C ALA A 240 -4.03 4.31 -6.94
N PHE A 241 -3.22 3.80 -6.01
CA PHE A 241 -2.53 2.52 -6.16
C PHE A 241 -3.51 1.35 -6.34
N TYR A 242 -4.57 1.26 -5.54
CA TYR A 242 -5.56 0.17 -5.67
C TYR A 242 -6.37 0.27 -6.96
N GLN A 243 -6.73 1.47 -7.42
CA GLN A 243 -7.38 1.65 -8.72
C GLN A 243 -6.47 1.20 -9.87
N LEU A 244 -5.20 1.57 -9.81
CA LEU A 244 -4.19 1.13 -10.78
C LEU A 244 -4.04 -0.40 -10.78
N LEU A 245 -3.91 -1.02 -9.60
CA LEU A 245 -3.78 -2.47 -9.49
C LEU A 245 -5.02 -3.22 -9.97
N LEU A 246 -6.21 -2.70 -9.68
CA LEU A 246 -7.47 -3.27 -10.16
C LEU A 246 -7.51 -3.23 -11.70
N PHE A 247 -7.26 -2.05 -12.28
CA PHE A 247 -7.21 -1.88 -13.74
C PHE A 247 -6.15 -2.78 -14.39
N TYR A 248 -4.96 -2.83 -13.82
CA TYR A 248 -3.88 -3.69 -14.30
C TYR A 248 -4.27 -5.16 -14.20
N GLY A 249 -4.84 -5.59 -13.07
CA GLY A 249 -5.32 -6.96 -12.89
C GLY A 249 -6.41 -7.33 -13.90
N LEU A 250 -7.33 -6.41 -14.20
CA LEU A 250 -8.38 -6.59 -15.21
C LEU A 250 -7.80 -6.77 -16.62
N ILE A 251 -6.75 -6.02 -16.99
CA ILE A 251 -6.04 -6.22 -18.26
C ILE A 251 -5.45 -7.63 -18.33
N VAL A 252 -4.77 -8.08 -17.27
CA VAL A 252 -4.15 -9.42 -17.24
C VAL A 252 -5.22 -10.52 -17.26
N TRP A 253 -6.31 -10.33 -16.49
CA TRP A 253 -7.43 -11.26 -16.46
C TRP A 253 -8.14 -11.33 -17.82
N ASN A 254 -8.35 -10.21 -18.52
CA ASN A 254 -9.03 -10.21 -19.81
C ASN A 254 -8.28 -11.03 -20.87
N GLN A 255 -6.94 -11.08 -20.80
CA GLN A 255 -6.11 -11.87 -21.71
C GLN A 255 -6.22 -13.39 -21.47
N ARG A 256 -6.51 -13.83 -20.25
CA ARG A 256 -6.44 -15.25 -19.85
C ARG A 256 -7.77 -15.88 -19.44
N ARG A 257 -8.71 -15.04 -18.99
CA ARG A 257 -10.03 -15.41 -18.46
C ARG A 257 -9.97 -16.47 -17.34
N ASP A 258 -8.92 -16.44 -16.55
CA ASP A 258 -8.70 -17.39 -15.46
C ASP A 258 -9.51 -17.04 -14.20
N ALA A 259 -10.35 -17.98 -13.73
CA ALA A 259 -11.22 -17.79 -12.57
C ALA A 259 -10.47 -17.49 -11.25
N GLN A 260 -9.19 -17.87 -11.13
CA GLN A 260 -8.38 -17.57 -9.94
C GLN A 260 -8.13 -16.06 -9.74
N TRP A 261 -8.36 -15.23 -10.77
CA TRP A 261 -8.30 -13.79 -10.65
C TRP A 261 -9.51 -13.17 -9.96
N ALA A 262 -10.68 -13.83 -9.94
CA ALA A 262 -11.88 -13.29 -9.32
C ALA A 262 -11.68 -12.87 -7.84
N PRO A 263 -11.11 -13.70 -6.94
CA PRO A 263 -10.85 -13.27 -5.57
C PRO A 263 -9.81 -12.15 -5.46
N VAL A 264 -8.84 -12.09 -6.38
CA VAL A 264 -7.81 -11.03 -6.41
C VAL A 264 -8.43 -9.70 -6.79
N LEU A 265 -9.19 -9.66 -7.89
CA LEU A 265 -9.87 -8.45 -8.37
C LEU A 265 -10.95 -8.00 -7.38
N GLY A 266 -11.71 -8.93 -6.81
CA GLY A 266 -12.69 -8.64 -5.77
C GLY A 266 -12.06 -8.03 -4.52
N ALA A 267 -10.91 -8.54 -4.08
CA ALA A 267 -10.19 -7.96 -2.95
C ALA A 267 -9.65 -6.54 -3.26
N LEU A 268 -9.11 -6.32 -4.45
CA LEU A 268 -8.62 -5.00 -4.86
C LEU A 268 -9.76 -3.97 -4.97
N ALA A 269 -10.87 -4.35 -5.62
CA ALA A 269 -12.04 -3.48 -5.76
C ALA A 269 -12.71 -3.19 -4.42
N GLY A 270 -12.96 -4.24 -3.62
CA GLY A 270 -13.57 -4.12 -2.30
C GLY A 270 -12.72 -3.29 -1.35
N PHE A 271 -11.39 -3.47 -1.36
CA PHE A 271 -10.50 -2.65 -0.54
C PHE A 271 -10.41 -1.21 -1.05
N GLY A 272 -10.41 -0.97 -2.36
CA GLY A 272 -10.52 0.38 -2.92
C GLY A 272 -11.75 1.12 -2.37
N PHE A 273 -12.91 0.48 -2.39
CA PHE A 273 -14.14 1.02 -1.79
C PHE A 273 -14.02 1.21 -0.27
N GLY A 274 -13.34 0.27 0.40
CA GLY A 274 -12.99 0.33 1.81
C GLY A 274 -12.04 1.46 2.18
N ILE A 275 -11.22 1.97 1.25
CA ILE A 275 -10.40 3.18 1.45
C ILE A 275 -11.27 4.42 1.28
N LYS A 276 -12.00 4.51 0.16
CA LYS A 276 -12.86 5.65 -0.17
C LYS A 276 -13.99 5.17 -1.06
N PHE A 277 -15.23 5.46 -0.70
CA PHE A 277 -16.40 5.03 -1.48
C PHE A 277 -16.42 5.56 -2.92
N THR A 278 -15.69 6.65 -3.21
CA THR A 278 -15.49 7.18 -4.56
C THR A 278 -14.74 6.21 -5.48
N ALA A 279 -14.10 5.16 -4.95
CA ALA A 279 -13.49 4.09 -5.75
C ALA A 279 -14.50 3.33 -6.63
N VAL A 280 -15.81 3.45 -6.37
CA VAL A 280 -16.87 2.80 -7.16
C VAL A 280 -16.74 3.07 -8.66
N PHE A 281 -16.24 4.24 -9.06
CA PHE A 281 -16.04 4.58 -10.48
C PHE A 281 -15.01 3.71 -11.18
N ALA A 282 -14.01 3.17 -10.45
CA ALA A 282 -13.02 2.25 -11.01
C ALA A 282 -13.61 0.85 -11.28
N ALA A 283 -14.64 0.45 -10.53
CA ALA A 283 -15.35 -0.82 -10.76
C ALA A 283 -16.42 -0.71 -11.87
N ALA A 284 -16.99 0.48 -12.08
CA ALA A 284 -18.03 0.71 -13.08
C ALA A 284 -17.50 0.94 -14.51
N GLY A 285 -16.21 1.26 -14.67
CA GLY A 285 -15.57 1.51 -15.97
C GLY A 285 -14.87 0.30 -16.61
N ALA A 286 -14.97 -0.88 -16.00
CA ALA A 286 -14.37 -2.14 -16.44
C ALA A 286 -15.40 -3.06 -17.10
#